data_AF-Q0RTC6-F1
#
_entry.id   AF-Q0RTC6-F1
#
_cell.length_a   1.000
_cell.length_b   1.000
_cell.length_c   1.000
_cell.angle_alpha   90.00
_cell.angle_beta   90.00
_cell.angle_gamma   90.00
#
_symmetry.space_group_name_H-M   'P 1'
#
loop_
_entity.id
_entity.type
_entity.pdbx_description
1 polymer ?
#
loop_
_entity_poly.entity_id
_entity_poly.type
_entity_poly.pdbx_seq_one_letter_code
_entity_poly.pdbx_strand_id
1 'polypeptide(L)'
;MTSTYRQQPDVAADPYPNDVTAYRGGVDVDAPDESTQVLRAPTAATSTAPPSSARHDGEGHSAGRGSTGQLVSEVVTDISTLFRQEVALAKAEVREEAKKAGKGAGMFAGAGGAGYFALLFALLAVMFGLGEVMALGWAALIITVVLGAVAAVLALKGRSTVRKVHPAPTQTVETLREDVQWAQSRRR
;
A
#
# COMPACT_ATOMS: atom_id res chain seq x y z
N MET A 1 -54.47 -53.55 -34.46
CA MET A 1 -53.23 -53.29 -33.71
C MET A 1 -53.20 -51.80 -33.44
N THR A 2 -53.67 -51.38 -32.28
CA THR A 2 -54.00 -49.99 -31.97
C THR A 2 -53.22 -49.63 -30.71
N SER A 3 -52.14 -48.89 -30.85
CA SER A 3 -51.32 -48.44 -29.71
C SER A 3 -51.67 -46.99 -29.41
N THR A 4 -52.44 -46.79 -28.35
CA THR A 4 -52.79 -45.51 -27.76
C THR A 4 -51.61 -44.97 -26.97
N TYR A 5 -51.05 -43.84 -27.41
CA TYR A 5 -50.00 -43.13 -26.69
C TYR A 5 -50.61 -42.45 -25.46
N ARG A 6 -50.26 -42.95 -24.27
CA ARG A 6 -50.68 -42.42 -22.97
C ARG A 6 -49.97 -41.07 -22.74
N GLN A 7 -50.75 -39.99 -22.73
CA GLN A 7 -50.33 -38.66 -22.28
C GLN A 7 -49.74 -38.75 -20.86
N GLN A 8 -48.53 -38.23 -20.71
CA GLN A 8 -47.83 -38.06 -19.45
C GLN A 8 -48.25 -36.70 -18.88
N PRO A 9 -48.79 -36.61 -17.65
CA PRO A 9 -49.26 -35.35 -17.09
C PRO A 9 -48.09 -34.41 -16.75
N ASP A 10 -48.32 -33.12 -17.00
CA ASP A 10 -47.46 -32.00 -16.68
C ASP A 10 -46.89 -32.08 -15.25
N VAL A 11 -45.56 -32.11 -15.14
CA VAL A 11 -44.84 -31.90 -13.88
C VAL A 11 -44.77 -30.40 -13.65
N ALA A 12 -45.88 -29.83 -13.18
CA ALA A 12 -45.96 -28.46 -12.71
C ALA A 12 -45.90 -28.44 -11.18
N ALA A 13 -44.75 -28.02 -10.63
CA ALA A 13 -44.54 -27.31 -9.36
C ALA A 13 -43.14 -27.62 -8.82
N ASP A 14 -42.16 -26.77 -9.14
CA ASP A 14 -40.91 -26.72 -8.41
C ASP A 14 -41.16 -26.06 -7.04
N PRO A 15 -40.84 -26.71 -5.90
CA PRO A 15 -41.21 -26.26 -4.56
C PRO A 15 -40.13 -25.37 -3.91
N TYR A 16 -39.43 -24.53 -4.67
CA TYR A 16 -38.49 -23.55 -4.11
C TYR A 16 -39.16 -22.17 -3.96
N PRO A 17 -39.59 -21.80 -2.74
CA PRO A 17 -39.99 -20.42 -2.47
C PRO A 17 -38.78 -19.50 -2.61
N ASN A 18 -38.99 -18.39 -3.29
CA ASN A 18 -38.04 -17.29 -3.47
C ASN A 18 -38.19 -16.28 -2.33
N ASP A 19 -37.91 -16.69 -1.10
CA ASP A 19 -37.89 -15.83 0.07
C ASP A 19 -36.50 -15.18 0.25
N VAL A 20 -36.30 -14.06 -0.41
CA VAL A 20 -35.15 -13.14 -0.20
C VAL A 20 -35.17 -12.43 1.17
N THR A 21 -35.85 -12.99 2.17
CA THR A 21 -36.16 -12.34 3.45
C THR A 21 -35.36 -12.89 4.63
N ALA A 22 -34.56 -13.94 4.45
CA ALA A 22 -33.84 -14.61 5.54
C ALA A 22 -32.43 -14.04 5.86
N TYR A 23 -32.00 -12.95 5.22
CA TYR A 23 -30.70 -12.30 5.50
C TYR A 23 -30.86 -10.82 5.91
N ARG A 24 -31.91 -10.51 6.69
CA ARG A 24 -32.07 -9.21 7.35
C ARG A 24 -32.06 -9.42 8.86
N GLY A 25 -30.88 -9.50 9.44
CA GLY A 25 -30.70 -9.67 10.88
C GLY A 25 -29.30 -9.34 11.35
N GLY A 26 -29.11 -8.11 11.84
CA GLY A 26 -28.21 -7.81 12.95
C GLY A 26 -26.73 -7.63 12.65
N VAL A 27 -26.35 -6.47 12.11
CA VAL A 27 -25.07 -5.83 12.46
C VAL A 27 -25.36 -4.34 12.63
N ASP A 28 -25.92 -3.98 13.79
CA ASP A 28 -25.90 -2.59 14.22
C ASP A 28 -24.47 -2.25 14.63
N VAL A 29 -23.93 -1.33 13.85
CA VAL A 29 -22.60 -0.77 13.96
C VAL A 29 -22.56 0.07 15.22
N ASP A 30 -21.74 -0.33 16.17
CA ASP A 30 -21.39 0.45 17.36
C ASP A 30 -20.73 1.75 16.89
N ALA A 31 -21.48 2.85 16.93
CA ALA A 31 -21.00 4.18 16.60
C ALA A 31 -20.25 4.75 17.80
N PRO A 32 -18.96 5.13 17.68
CA PRO A 32 -18.34 5.93 18.73
C PRO A 32 -18.94 7.33 18.71
N ASP A 33 -19.65 7.63 19.80
CA ASP A 33 -20.09 8.94 20.25
C ASP A 33 -18.94 9.97 20.19
N GLU A 34 -19.01 10.87 19.22
CA GLU A 34 -18.32 12.16 19.25
C GLU A 34 -19.04 13.10 20.22
N SER A 35 -18.71 12.99 21.50
CA SER A 35 -18.98 14.08 22.44
C SER A 35 -17.87 14.24 23.47
N THR A 36 -17.20 15.39 23.36
CA THR A 36 -16.63 16.15 24.48
C THR A 36 -15.64 15.43 25.41
N GLN A 37 -14.37 15.37 25.01
CA GLN A 37 -13.27 15.53 25.97
C GLN A 37 -12.53 16.85 25.70
N VAL A 38 -13.13 17.88 26.28
CA VAL A 38 -12.59 19.21 26.48
C VAL A 38 -11.40 19.12 27.45
N LEU A 39 -10.23 19.49 26.95
CA LEU A 39 -9.19 20.27 27.63
C LEU A 39 -9.13 20.17 29.18
N ARG A 40 -8.23 19.33 29.71
CA ARG A 40 -7.72 19.48 31.09
C ARG A 40 -6.22 19.74 31.06
N ALA A 41 -5.87 20.99 31.35
CA ALA A 41 -4.53 21.41 31.73
C ALA A 41 -4.16 20.83 33.11
N PRO A 42 -2.90 20.43 33.35
CA PRO A 42 -2.41 20.25 34.71
C PRO A 42 -2.06 21.61 35.32
N THR A 43 -2.92 22.07 36.23
CA THR A 43 -2.69 23.21 37.12
C THR A 43 -1.59 22.91 38.12
N ALA A 44 -0.71 23.89 38.32
CA ALA A 44 0.20 23.98 39.45
C ALA A 44 -0.54 23.88 40.78
N ALA A 45 -0.01 23.09 41.71
CA ALA A 45 -0.31 23.20 43.13
C ALA A 45 0.91 22.77 43.96
N THR A 46 1.60 23.79 44.48
CA THR A 46 2.50 23.76 45.63
C THR A 46 1.78 23.19 46.85
N SER A 47 2.36 22.21 47.56
CA SER A 47 2.25 22.13 49.03
C SER A 47 3.10 21.03 49.69
N THR A 48 3.95 21.46 50.62
CA THR A 48 4.20 20.88 51.95
C THR A 48 5.17 19.69 52.12
N ALA A 49 6.29 20.01 52.78
CA ALA A 49 7.20 19.10 53.47
C ALA A 49 6.63 18.59 54.81
N PRO A 50 7.18 17.49 55.35
CA PRO A 50 7.54 17.44 56.77
C PRO A 50 9.01 16.98 57.00
N PRO A 51 9.54 17.16 58.24
CA PRO A 51 10.97 17.05 58.56
C PRO A 51 11.37 15.68 59.14
N SER A 52 12.68 15.54 59.42
CA SER A 52 13.40 14.48 60.15
C SER A 52 13.89 13.30 59.28
N SER A 53 15.18 13.26 58.91
CA SER A 53 16.33 12.85 59.73
C SER A 53 16.24 11.39 60.20
N ALA A 54 16.42 10.47 59.26
CA ALA A 54 17.01 9.16 59.53
C ALA A 54 18.41 9.16 58.89
N ARG A 55 19.42 9.12 59.76
CA ARG A 55 20.82 8.88 59.43
C ARG A 55 20.91 7.60 58.60
N HIS A 56 21.47 7.71 57.40
CA HIS A 56 22.18 6.59 56.78
C HIS A 56 23.67 6.86 57.00
N ASP A 57 24.12 6.48 58.19
CA ASP A 57 25.53 6.40 58.53
C ASP A 57 26.06 5.07 58.00
N GLY A 58 27.11 5.12 57.20
CA GLY A 58 28.01 3.99 56.98
C GLY A 58 27.66 3.05 55.82
N GLU A 59 28.10 3.41 54.62
CA GLU A 59 28.87 2.49 53.76
C GLU A 59 29.70 3.31 52.78
N GLY A 60 31.02 3.27 52.95
CA GLY A 60 31.97 4.01 52.12
C GLY A 60 31.96 3.47 50.69
N HIS A 61 31.29 4.17 49.80
CA HIS A 61 31.67 4.20 48.38
C HIS A 61 32.43 5.50 48.14
N SER A 62 33.74 5.38 48.26
CA SER A 62 34.79 6.29 47.82
C SER A 62 34.31 7.32 46.79
N ALA A 63 34.09 8.54 47.27
CA ALA A 63 34.15 9.75 46.45
C ALA A 63 35.59 9.86 45.91
N GLY A 64 35.83 9.27 44.74
CA GLY A 64 37.15 9.18 44.16
C GLY A 64 37.10 8.79 42.70
N ARG A 65 36.88 9.78 41.83
CA ARG A 65 37.16 9.74 40.39
C ARG A 65 36.49 8.56 39.66
N GLY A 66 35.23 8.76 39.25
CA GLY A 66 34.79 8.16 38.00
C GLY A 66 35.82 8.56 36.95
N SER A 67 36.63 7.59 36.53
CA SER A 67 37.74 7.79 35.61
C SER A 67 37.22 8.50 34.36
N THR A 68 38.00 9.41 33.79
CA THR A 68 37.68 10.04 32.50
C THR A 68 37.34 8.98 31.43
N GLY A 69 37.87 7.76 31.56
CA GLY A 69 37.50 6.62 30.72
C GLY A 69 36.09 6.08 30.91
N GLN A 70 35.50 6.19 32.11
CA GLN A 70 34.12 5.75 32.39
C GLN A 70 33.09 6.71 31.79
N LEU A 71 33.34 8.02 31.89
CA LEU A 71 32.50 9.05 31.25
C LEU A 71 32.56 8.96 29.71
N VAL A 72 33.75 8.73 29.15
CA VAL A 72 33.90 8.50 27.69
C VAL A 72 33.18 7.22 27.26
N SER A 73 33.26 6.15 28.05
CA SER A 73 32.55 4.89 27.76
C SER A 73 31.03 5.07 27.76
N GLU A 74 30.50 5.90 28.66
CA GLU A 74 29.06 6.19 28.76
C GLU A 74 28.58 7.00 27.56
N VAL A 75 29.29 8.07 27.17
CA VAL A 75 28.99 8.87 25.96
C VAL A 75 29.06 8.05 24.68
N VAL A 76 30.06 7.17 24.52
CA VAL A 76 30.16 6.27 23.35
C VAL A 76 28.99 5.29 23.31
N THR A 77 28.52 4.84 24.47
CA THR A 77 27.35 3.95 24.58
C THR A 77 26.07 4.69 24.21
N ASP A 78 25.91 5.95 24.62
CA ASP A 78 24.76 6.79 24.27
C ASP A 78 24.72 7.11 22.77
N ILE A 79 25.86 7.48 22.18
CA ILE A 79 25.96 7.71 20.72
C ILE A 79 25.62 6.43 19.95
N SER A 80 26.12 5.27 20.38
CA SER A 80 25.79 3.97 19.78
C SER A 80 24.29 3.67 19.87
N THR A 81 23.67 4.06 20.99
CA THR A 81 22.23 3.90 21.25
C THR A 81 21.38 4.81 20.37
N LEU A 82 21.76 6.08 20.20
CA LEU A 82 21.10 7.01 19.28
C LEU A 82 21.22 6.55 17.82
N PHE A 83 22.41 6.12 17.40
CA PHE A 83 22.60 5.62 16.03
C PHE A 83 21.72 4.41 15.72
N ARG A 84 21.59 3.48 16.68
CA ARG A 84 20.68 2.32 16.54
C ARG A 84 19.21 2.75 16.49
N GLN A 85 18.84 3.81 17.22
CA GLN A 85 17.49 4.37 17.18
C GLN A 85 17.20 5.07 15.85
N GLU A 86 18.11 5.87 15.31
CA GLU A 86 17.95 6.49 13.99
C GLU A 86 17.82 5.43 12.89
N VAL A 87 18.63 4.36 12.93
CA VAL A 87 18.51 3.24 12.00
C VAL A 87 17.17 2.51 12.19
N ALA A 88 16.73 2.30 13.44
CA ALA A 88 15.44 1.67 13.73
C ALA A 88 14.27 2.53 13.21
N LEU A 89 14.35 3.86 13.37
CA LEU A 89 13.36 4.81 12.89
C LEU A 89 13.34 4.86 11.36
N ALA A 90 14.50 5.01 10.72
CA ALA A 90 14.62 4.99 9.25
C ALA A 90 14.08 3.69 8.67
N LYS A 91 14.35 2.55 9.33
CA LYS A 91 13.78 1.26 8.93
C LYS A 91 12.26 1.21 9.11
N ALA A 92 11.72 1.82 10.17
CA ALA A 92 10.28 1.90 10.39
C ALA A 92 9.61 2.77 9.31
N GLU A 93 10.17 3.93 9.00
CA GLU A 93 9.67 4.86 7.98
C GLU A 93 9.72 4.21 6.59
N VAL A 94 10.86 3.62 6.20
CA VAL A 94 10.97 2.87 4.94
C VAL A 94 9.95 1.74 4.86
N ARG A 95 9.69 1.02 5.97
CA ARG A 95 8.69 -0.05 6.00
C ARG A 95 7.27 0.50 5.83
N GLU A 96 6.97 1.64 6.42
CA GLU A 96 5.67 2.30 6.29
C GLU A 96 5.45 2.83 4.87
N GLU A 97 6.45 3.50 4.30
CA GLU A 97 6.43 3.95 2.91
C GLU A 97 6.33 2.77 1.94
N ALA A 98 7.05 1.67 2.18
CA ALA A 98 6.94 0.45 1.38
C ALA A 98 5.54 -0.17 1.46
N LYS A 99 4.88 -0.15 2.62
CA LYS A 99 3.48 -0.61 2.75
C LYS A 99 2.52 0.27 1.97
N LYS A 100 2.66 1.60 2.06
CA LYS A 100 1.81 2.55 1.32
C LYS A 100 2.00 2.36 -0.19
N ALA A 101 3.25 2.30 -0.65
CA ALA A 101 3.58 2.03 -2.05
C ALA A 101 3.05 0.66 -2.50
N GLY A 102 3.21 -0.38 -1.67
CA GLY A 102 2.71 -1.72 -1.95
C GLY A 102 1.18 -1.79 -2.06
N LYS A 103 0.45 -1.11 -1.17
CA LYS A 103 -1.01 -0.97 -1.26
C LYS A 103 -1.42 -0.26 -2.55
N GLY A 104 -0.76 0.86 -2.87
CA GLY A 104 -1.00 1.60 -4.10
C GLY A 104 -0.76 0.74 -5.35
N ALA A 105 0.38 0.07 -5.41
CA ALA A 105 0.72 -0.85 -6.50
C ALA A 105 -0.29 -2.01 -6.62
N GLY A 106 -0.73 -2.58 -5.50
CA GLY A 106 -1.77 -3.61 -5.48
C GLY A 106 -3.12 -3.10 -6.00
N MET A 107 -3.54 -1.90 -5.61
CA MET A 107 -4.76 -1.27 -6.11
C MET A 107 -4.67 -0.97 -7.61
N PHE A 108 -3.54 -0.47 -8.10
CA PHE A 108 -3.33 -0.24 -9.54
C PHE A 108 -3.28 -1.54 -10.34
N ALA A 109 -2.65 -2.60 -9.81
CA ALA A 109 -2.66 -3.92 -10.44
C ALA A 109 -4.09 -4.47 -10.51
N GLY A 110 -4.85 -4.38 -9.42
CA GLY A 110 -6.26 -4.78 -9.38
C GLY A 110 -7.12 -3.98 -10.34
N ALA A 111 -6.99 -2.64 -10.36
CA ALA A 111 -7.70 -1.76 -11.28
C ALA A 111 -7.33 -2.02 -12.74
N GLY A 112 -6.05 -2.27 -13.03
CA GLY A 112 -5.58 -2.63 -14.37
C GLY A 112 -6.17 -3.97 -14.83
N GLY A 113 -6.16 -4.99 -13.96
CA GLY A 113 -6.77 -6.28 -14.25
C GLY A 113 -8.29 -6.19 -14.46
N ALA A 114 -9.00 -5.56 -13.53
CA ALA A 114 -10.45 -5.35 -13.63
C ALA A 114 -10.82 -4.51 -14.86
N GLY A 115 -10.07 -3.44 -15.14
CA GLY A 115 -10.25 -2.61 -16.32
C GLY A 115 -9.99 -3.36 -17.63
N TYR A 116 -9.01 -4.25 -17.67
CA TYR A 116 -8.74 -5.11 -18.81
C TYR A 116 -9.93 -6.06 -19.10
N PHE A 117 -10.46 -6.73 -18.08
CA PHE A 117 -11.65 -7.58 -18.24
C PHE A 117 -12.89 -6.77 -18.61
N ALA A 118 -13.10 -5.60 -18.00
CA ALA A 118 -14.22 -4.72 -18.34
C ALA A 118 -14.16 -4.29 -19.82
N LEU A 119 -12.98 -3.93 -20.32
CA LEU A 119 -12.78 -3.61 -21.73
C LEU A 119 -13.03 -4.82 -22.65
N LEU A 120 -12.56 -6.01 -22.26
CA LEU A 120 -12.82 -7.25 -23.00
C LEU A 120 -14.32 -7.53 -23.12
N PHE A 121 -15.07 -7.47 -22.02
CA PHE A 121 -16.51 -7.68 -22.04
C PHE A 121 -17.25 -6.58 -22.79
N ALA A 122 -16.80 -5.33 -22.71
CA ALA A 122 -17.37 -4.24 -23.50
C ALA A 122 -17.19 -4.49 -25.01
N LEU A 123 -16.00 -4.93 -25.44
CA LEU A 123 -15.75 -5.28 -26.85
C LEU A 123 -16.62 -6.46 -27.31
N LEU A 124 -16.80 -7.49 -26.47
CA LEU A 124 -17.72 -8.59 -26.76
C LEU A 124 -19.17 -8.10 -26.87
N ALA A 125 -19.62 -7.24 -25.94
CA ALA A 125 -20.96 -6.67 -25.98
C ALA A 125 -21.20 -5.87 -27.27
N VAL A 126 -20.22 -5.06 -27.69
CA VAL A 126 -20.29 -4.34 -28.98
C VAL A 126 -20.30 -5.31 -30.15
N MET A 127 -19.48 -6.37 -30.12
CA MET A 127 -19.44 -7.38 -31.17
C MET A 127 -20.78 -8.11 -31.33
N PHE A 128 -21.38 -8.56 -30.23
CA PHE A 128 -22.68 -9.21 -30.25
C PHE A 128 -23.79 -8.23 -30.66
N GLY A 129 -23.75 -6.98 -30.16
CA GLY A 129 -24.71 -5.95 -30.56
C GLY A 129 -24.66 -5.61 -32.05
N LEU A 130 -23.46 -5.54 -32.65
CA LEU A 130 -23.32 -5.42 -34.11
C LEU A 130 -23.75 -6.72 -34.81
N GLY A 131 -23.55 -7.87 -34.18
CA GLY A 131 -24.00 -9.18 -34.65
C GLY A 131 -25.52 -9.27 -34.88
N GLU A 132 -26.32 -8.44 -34.21
CA GLU A 132 -27.77 -8.37 -34.42
C GLU A 132 -28.14 -7.68 -35.74
N VAL A 133 -27.27 -6.82 -36.29
CA VAL A 133 -27.52 -6.07 -37.54
C VAL A 133 -26.69 -6.58 -38.73
N MET A 134 -25.66 -7.39 -38.51
CA MET A 134 -24.83 -7.99 -39.55
C MET A 134 -24.23 -9.33 -39.09
N ALA A 135 -23.69 -10.14 -40.01
CA ALA A 135 -23.06 -11.39 -39.61
C ALA A 135 -21.91 -11.17 -38.61
N LEU A 136 -21.85 -11.99 -37.56
CA LEU A 136 -20.92 -11.83 -36.43
C LEU A 136 -19.44 -11.73 -36.87
N GLY A 137 -19.07 -12.41 -37.97
CA GLY A 137 -17.73 -12.33 -38.54
C GLY A 137 -17.36 -10.92 -39.03
N TRP A 138 -18.30 -10.18 -39.64
CA TRP A 138 -18.08 -8.80 -40.07
C TRP A 138 -18.01 -7.84 -38.88
N ALA A 139 -18.84 -8.05 -37.87
CA ALA A 139 -18.78 -7.29 -36.61
C ALA A 139 -17.41 -7.44 -35.93
N ALA A 140 -16.92 -8.68 -35.80
CA ALA A 140 -15.60 -8.98 -35.24
C ALA A 140 -14.45 -8.34 -36.04
N LEU A 141 -14.54 -8.37 -37.39
CA LEU A 141 -13.54 -7.77 -38.27
C LEU A 141 -13.48 -6.24 -38.09
N ILE A 142 -14.63 -5.56 -38.04
CA ILE A 142 -14.69 -4.10 -37.80
C ILE A 142 -14.01 -3.74 -36.48
N ILE A 143 -14.36 -4.43 -35.39
CA ILE A 143 -13.80 -4.18 -34.07
C ILE A 143 -12.30 -4.41 -34.06
N THR A 144 -11.83 -5.47 -34.73
CA THR A 144 -10.40 -5.79 -34.84
C THR A 144 -9.63 -4.71 -35.60
N VAL A 145 -10.18 -4.20 -36.70
CA VAL A 145 -9.55 -3.11 -37.48
C VAL A 145 -9.48 -1.83 -36.66
N VAL A 146 -10.57 -1.46 -35.98
CA VAL A 146 -10.60 -0.25 -35.13
C VAL A 146 -9.59 -0.37 -33.98
N LEU A 147 -9.60 -1.48 -33.25
CA LEU A 147 -8.70 -1.69 -32.13
C LEU A 147 -7.24 -1.79 -32.59
N GLY A 148 -7.00 -2.43 -33.73
CA GLY A 148 -5.69 -2.51 -34.37
C GLY A 148 -5.13 -1.14 -34.75
N ALA A 149 -5.97 -0.24 -35.27
CA ALA A 149 -5.57 1.14 -35.56
C ALA A 149 -5.19 1.91 -34.29
N VAL A 150 -5.99 1.78 -33.22
CA VAL A 150 -5.67 2.37 -31.91
C VAL A 150 -4.34 1.82 -31.37
N ALA A 151 -4.15 0.51 -31.41
CA ALA A 151 -2.92 -0.15 -30.97
C ALA A 151 -1.70 0.32 -31.77
N ALA A 152 -1.83 0.46 -33.10
CA ALA A 152 -0.76 0.96 -33.95
C ALA A 152 -0.37 2.41 -33.58
N VAL A 153 -1.34 3.30 -33.38
CA VAL A 153 -1.08 4.70 -32.95
C VAL A 153 -0.40 4.74 -31.59
N LEU A 154 -0.86 3.95 -30.62
CA LEU A 154 -0.26 3.88 -29.29
C LEU A 154 1.18 3.33 -29.36
N ALA A 155 1.42 2.28 -30.15
CA ALA A 155 2.76 1.72 -30.34
C ALA A 155 3.73 2.72 -30.97
N LEU A 156 3.28 3.47 -31.98
CA LEU A 156 4.10 4.51 -32.62
C LEU A 156 4.43 5.66 -31.66
N LYS A 157 3.45 6.13 -30.88
CA LYS A 157 3.67 7.17 -29.86
C LYS A 157 4.59 6.68 -28.75
N GLY A 158 4.33 5.49 -28.20
CA GLY A 158 5.15 4.87 -27.17
C GLY A 158 6.60 4.68 -27.63
N ARG A 159 6.81 4.21 -28.87
CA ARG A 159 8.14 4.08 -29.47
C ARG A 159 8.86 5.43 -29.58
N SER A 160 8.16 6.51 -29.91
CA SER A 160 8.75 7.86 -29.95
C SER A 160 9.18 8.31 -28.55
N THR A 161 8.37 8.08 -27.54
CA THR A 161 8.68 8.42 -26.15
C THR A 161 9.89 7.64 -25.64
N VAL A 162 9.90 6.31 -25.80
CA VAL A 162 11.02 5.47 -25.34
C VAL A 162 12.33 5.85 -26.02
N ARG A 163 12.29 6.17 -27.32
CA ARG A 163 13.49 6.61 -28.07
C ARG A 163 14.08 7.94 -27.58
N LYS A 164 13.30 8.77 -26.90
CA LYS A 164 13.74 10.08 -26.37
C LYS A 164 14.30 9.98 -24.95
N VAL A 165 14.13 8.85 -24.27
CA VAL A 165 14.68 8.66 -22.93
C VAL A 165 16.14 8.20 -23.06
N HIS A 166 17.09 9.04 -22.63
CA HIS A 166 18.49 8.63 -22.50
C HIS A 166 18.65 7.77 -21.24
N PRO A 167 19.10 6.50 -21.34
CA PRO A 167 19.14 5.56 -20.23
C PRO A 167 20.25 5.79 -19.21
N ALA A 168 20.99 6.91 -19.26
CA ALA A 168 22.00 7.25 -18.27
C ALA A 168 21.87 8.72 -17.83
N PRO A 169 21.77 9.01 -16.53
CA PRO A 169 22.06 10.34 -16.01
C PRO A 169 23.57 10.55 -16.14
N THR A 170 24.03 10.97 -17.33
CA THR A 170 25.44 11.22 -17.63
C THR A 170 26.06 12.16 -16.62
N GLN A 171 25.31 13.20 -16.23
CA GLN A 171 25.70 14.17 -15.20
C GLN A 171 26.01 13.50 -13.85
N THR A 172 25.15 12.60 -13.37
CA THR A 172 25.34 11.94 -12.05
C THR A 172 26.51 10.96 -12.07
N VAL A 173 26.73 10.28 -13.20
CA VAL A 173 27.88 9.38 -13.34
C VAL A 173 29.19 10.17 -13.46
N GLU A 174 29.16 11.35 -14.08
CA GLU A 174 30.32 12.27 -14.14
C GLU A 174 30.66 12.85 -12.76
N THR A 175 29.68 13.35 -12.00
CA THR A 175 29.94 13.87 -10.65
C THR A 175 30.50 12.78 -9.73
N LEU A 176 29.97 11.56 -9.78
CA LEU A 176 30.51 10.44 -8.98
C LEU A 176 31.94 10.05 -9.42
N ARG A 177 32.27 10.18 -10.71
CA ARG A 177 33.63 9.94 -11.20
C ARG A 177 34.60 11.04 -10.76
N GLU A 178 34.16 12.29 -10.73
CA GLU A 178 34.94 13.43 -10.23
C GLU A 178 35.20 13.31 -8.73
N ASP A 179 34.18 12.95 -7.94
CA ASP A 179 34.30 12.77 -6.49
C ASP A 179 35.29 11.65 -6.12
N VAL A 180 35.23 10.52 -6.84
CA VAL A 180 36.18 9.41 -6.66
C VAL A 180 37.60 9.82 -7.05
N GLN A 181 37.77 10.58 -8.14
CA GLN A 181 39.07 11.07 -8.55
C GLN A 181 39.66 12.07 -7.54
N TRP A 182 38.84 12.97 -7.00
CA TRP A 182 39.25 13.90 -5.95
C TRP A 182 39.67 13.15 -4.67
N ALA A 183 38.91 12.13 -4.26
CA ALA A 183 39.26 11.28 -3.10
C ALA A 183 40.56 10.48 -3.29
N GLN A 184 40.86 10.03 -4.51
CA GLN A 184 42.11 9.34 -4.82
C GLN A 184 43.32 10.28 -4.88
N SER A 185 43.13 11.51 -5.37
CA SER A 185 44.20 12.52 -5.44
C SER A 185 44.72 12.93 -4.06
N ARG A 186 43.87 12.87 -3.03
CA ARG A 186 44.22 13.21 -1.64
C ARG A 186 45.04 12.13 -0.90
N ARG A 187 45.13 10.91 -1.45
CA ARG A 187 45.87 9.78 -0.85
C ARG A 187 47.32 9.65 -1.34
N ARG A 188 47.77 10.51 -2.26
CA ARG A 188 49.17 10.61 -2.71
C ARG A 188 49.78 11.90 -2.21
#